data_AF-A0A5P8VUX2-F1
#
_entry.id   AF-A0A5P8VUX2-F1
#
_cell.length_a   1.000
_cell.length_b   1.000
_cell.length_c   1.000
_cell.angle_alpha   90.00
_cell.angle_beta   90.00
_cell.angle_gamma   90.00
#
_symmetry.space_group_name_H-M   'P 1'
#
loop_
_entity.id
_entity.type
_entity.pdbx_description
1 polymer ?
#
loop_
_entity_poly.entity_id
_entity_poly.type
_entity_poly.pdbx_seq_one_letter_code
_entity_poly.pdbx_strand_id
1 'polypeptide(L)'
;MIIAEIESQIRYVTNINGETTDVLVPVELWQQLISSINSDNVSGLAWIDEQEPKAQILADLQESVRQAAVGQTFPVSELWDDIEA
;
A
#
# COMPACT_ATOMS: atom_id res chain seq x y z
N MET A 1 -12.56 -9.22 6.52
CA MET A 1 -12.72 -8.52 5.22
C MET A 1 -12.81 -9.57 4.13
N ILE A 2 -13.73 -9.45 3.16
CA ILE A 2 -13.83 -10.41 2.06
C ILE A 2 -12.88 -9.95 0.96
N ILE A 3 -11.89 -10.77 0.59
CA ILE A 3 -10.86 -10.43 -0.42
C ILE A 3 -11.50 -9.99 -1.76
N ALA A 4 -12.60 -10.62 -2.16
CA ALA A 4 -13.34 -10.27 -3.38
C ALA A 4 -13.92 -8.83 -3.36
N GLU A 5 -14.27 -8.29 -2.19
CA GLU A 5 -14.73 -6.90 -2.06
C GLU A 5 -13.58 -5.90 -2.24
N ILE A 6 -12.36 -6.26 -1.83
CA ILE A 6 -11.14 -5.47 -2.05
C ILE A 6 -10.82 -5.45 -3.53
N GLU A 7 -10.84 -6.61 -4.19
CA GLU A 7 -10.55 -6.75 -5.62
C GLU A 7 -11.48 -5.91 -6.49
N SER A 8 -12.75 -5.75 -6.09
CA SER A 8 -13.71 -4.90 -6.80
C SER A 8 -13.46 -3.38 -6.65
N GLN A 9 -12.70 -2.98 -5.63
CA GLN A 9 -12.43 -1.57 -5.30
C GLN A 9 -11.04 -1.09 -5.74
N ILE A 10 -10.16 -2.00 -6.13
CA ILE A 10 -8.84 -1.69 -6.68
C ILE A 10 -8.89 -1.62 -8.20
N ARG A 11 -8.05 -0.76 -8.78
CA ARG A 11 -7.95 -0.61 -10.22
C ARG A 11 -6.52 -0.90 -10.67
N TYR A 12 -6.37 -1.92 -11.49
CA TYR A 12 -5.09 -2.25 -12.11
C TYR A 12 -4.81 -1.33 -13.28
N VAL A 13 -3.59 -0.80 -13.34
CA VAL A 13 -3.09 0.02 -14.44
C VAL A 13 -2.13 -0.84 -15.25
N THR A 14 -2.40 -0.92 -16.55
CA THR A 14 -1.59 -1.68 -17.50
C THR A 14 -0.82 -0.73 -18.41
N ASN A 15 0.43 -1.04 -18.70
CA ASN A 15 1.23 -0.31 -19.68
C ASN A 15 0.74 -0.58 -21.12
N ILE A 16 1.40 0.05 -22.11
CA ILE A 16 1.06 -0.11 -23.53
C ILE A 16 1.24 -1.56 -24.05
N ASN A 17 1.99 -2.39 -23.33
CA ASN A 17 2.25 -3.80 -23.66
C ASN A 17 1.20 -4.73 -23.03
N GLY A 18 0.26 -4.20 -22.24
CA GLY A 18 -0.74 -4.98 -21.51
C GLY A 18 -0.23 -5.60 -20.22
N GLU A 19 0.95 -5.19 -19.73
CA GLU A 19 1.52 -5.65 -18.47
C GLU A 19 1.00 -4.78 -17.33
N THR A 20 0.52 -5.41 -16.26
CA THR A 20 0.10 -4.69 -15.04
C THR A 20 1.32 -4.08 -14.36
N THR A 21 1.44 -2.76 -14.41
CA THR A 21 2.56 -2.04 -13.79
C THR A 21 2.19 -1.49 -12.42
N ASP A 22 0.96 -1.04 -12.25
CA ASP A 22 0.54 -0.32 -11.04
C ASP A 22 -0.85 -0.73 -10.58
N VAL A 23 -1.15 -0.44 -9.32
CA VAL A 23 -2.46 -0.65 -8.70
C VAL A 23 -2.89 0.63 -8.02
N LEU A 24 -4.08 1.12 -8.38
CA LEU A 24 -4.74 2.22 -7.71
C LEU A 24 -5.67 1.66 -6.65
N VAL A 25 -5.47 2.12 -5.43
CA VAL A 25 -6.20 1.67 -4.24
C VAL A 25 -6.77 2.90 -3.53
N PRO A 26 -8.09 2.95 -3.24
CA PRO A 26 -8.69 4.02 -2.47
C PRO A 26 -8.05 4.18 -1.08
N VAL A 27 -7.90 5.41 -0.61
CA VAL A 27 -7.25 5.72 0.68
C VAL A 27 -8.04 5.10 1.85
N GLU A 28 -9.36 5.05 1.73
CA GLU A 28 -10.28 4.45 2.70
C GLU A 28 -10.03 2.93 2.83
N LEU A 29 -9.70 2.28 1.70
CA LEU A 29 -9.40 0.85 1.67
C LEU A 29 -8.06 0.55 2.36
N TRP A 30 -7.07 1.43 2.22
CA TRP A 30 -5.81 1.34 2.98
C TRP A 30 -6.00 1.41 4.48
N GLN A 31 -6.88 2.31 4.97
CA GLN A 31 -7.17 2.41 6.41
C GLN A 31 -7.83 1.12 6.96
N GLN A 32 -8.72 0.51 6.17
CA GLN A 32 -9.35 -0.76 6.52
C GLN A 32 -8.33 -1.91 6.52
N LEU A 33 -7.42 -1.95 5.54
CA LEU A 33 -6.34 -2.93 5.45
C LEU A 33 -5.39 -2.85 6.66
N ILE A 34 -4.90 -1.67 7.01
CA ILE A 34 -4.01 -1.46 8.16
C ILE A 34 -4.68 -1.91 9.46
N SER A 35 -5.96 -1.57 9.64
CA SER A 35 -6.75 -1.97 10.81
C SER A 35 -6.93 -3.50 10.89
N SER A 36 -7.10 -4.16 9.74
CA SER A 36 -7.20 -5.62 9.66
C SER A 36 -5.85 -6.28 9.99
N ILE A 37 -4.73 -5.77 9.45
CA ILE A 37 -3.39 -6.33 9.67
C ILE A 37 -2.95 -6.20 11.14
N ASN A 38 -3.34 -5.10 11.80
CA ASN A 38 -3.12 -4.91 13.24
C ASN A 38 -3.94 -5.86 14.13
N SER A 39 -5.08 -6.35 13.62
CA SER A 39 -5.98 -7.23 14.36
C SER A 39 -5.57 -8.71 14.24
N ASP A 40 -4.82 -9.07 13.21
CA ASP A 40 -4.38 -10.44 12.95
C ASP A 40 -3.04 -10.74 13.64
N ASN A 41 -3.11 -11.40 14.80
CA ASN A 41 -1.97 -11.81 15.62
C ASN A 41 -1.38 -13.19 15.21
N VAL A 42 -1.86 -13.80 14.13
CA VAL A 42 -1.41 -15.13 13.71
C VAL A 42 -0.20 -14.99 12.79
N SER A 43 1.01 -15.10 13.34
CA SER A 43 2.23 -15.26 12.53
C SER A 43 2.23 -16.68 11.95
N GLY A 44 1.69 -16.82 10.75
CA GLY A 44 1.97 -17.93 9.84
C GLY A 44 3.07 -17.59 8.84
N LEU A 45 3.82 -16.53 9.11
CA LEU A 45 4.84 -15.97 8.21
C LEU A 45 6.14 -16.78 8.31
N ALA A 46 6.97 -16.74 7.27
CA ALA A 46 8.26 -17.42 7.33
C ALA A 46 9.15 -16.74 8.37
N TRP A 47 10.10 -17.47 8.95
CA TRP A 47 11.03 -16.96 9.98
C TRP A 47 11.81 -15.68 9.58
N ILE A 48 11.94 -15.42 8.27
CA ILE A 48 12.56 -14.21 7.71
C ILE A 48 11.61 -13.00 7.85
N ASP A 49 10.32 -13.20 7.62
CA ASP A 49 9.29 -12.16 7.70
C ASP A 49 9.02 -11.76 9.17
N GLU A 50 9.30 -12.67 10.13
CA GLU A 50 9.23 -12.36 11.57
C GLU A 50 10.32 -11.39 12.04
N GLN A 51 11.42 -11.27 11.28
CA GLN A 51 12.53 -10.36 11.59
C GLN A 51 12.34 -8.98 10.94
N GLU A 52 11.34 -8.81 10.08
CA GLU A 52 11.03 -7.51 9.52
C GLU A 52 10.49 -6.58 10.62
N PRO A 53 10.85 -5.28 10.61
CA PRO A 53 10.36 -4.32 11.57
C PRO A 53 8.89 -3.95 11.24
N LYS A 54 7.98 -4.92 11.35
CA LYS A 54 6.55 -4.81 11.02
C LYS A 54 5.91 -3.59 11.68
N ALA A 55 6.28 -3.30 12.93
CA ALA A 55 5.78 -2.13 13.66
C ALA A 55 6.22 -0.80 13.02
N GLN A 56 7.47 -0.70 12.54
CA GLN A 56 7.96 0.50 11.87
C GLN A 56 7.33 0.65 10.49
N ILE A 57 7.27 -0.44 9.71
CA ILE A 57 6.65 -0.46 8.38
C ILE A 57 5.17 -0.04 8.45
N LEU A 58 4.44 -0.54 9.45
CA LEU A 58 3.04 -0.17 9.67
C LEU A 58 2.89 1.30 10.09
N ALA A 59 3.79 1.81 10.93
CA ALA A 59 3.78 3.22 11.33
C ALA A 59 4.05 4.14 10.13
N ASP A 60 5.04 3.81 9.31
CA ASP A 60 5.40 4.56 8.10
C ASP A 60 4.27 4.52 7.07
N LEU A 61 3.63 3.36 6.90
CA LEU A 61 2.47 3.20 6.02
C LEU A 61 1.28 4.03 6.52
N GLN A 62 1.00 4.00 7.83
CA GLN A 62 -0.10 4.77 8.42
C GLN A 62 0.12 6.28 8.25
N GLU A 63 1.35 6.75 8.42
CA GLU A 63 1.71 8.14 8.18
C GLU A 63 1.58 8.52 6.70
N SER A 64 2.04 7.66 5.79
CA SER A 64 1.89 7.87 4.34
C SER A 64 0.43 7.98 3.91
N VAL A 65 -0.43 7.10 4.44
CA VAL A 65 -1.89 7.14 4.20
C VAL A 65 -2.52 8.41 4.78
N ARG A 66 -2.05 8.86 5.96
CA ARG A 66 -2.50 10.12 6.57
C ARG A 66 -2.14 11.32 5.71
N GLN A 67 -0.91 11.38 5.19
CA GLN A 67 -0.44 12.43 4.29
C GLN A 67 -1.26 12.44 3.00
N ALA A 68 -1.50 11.27 2.41
CA ALA A 68 -2.34 11.13 1.23
C ALA A 68 -3.77 11.63 1.46
N ALA A 69 -4.37 11.32 2.61
CA ALA A 69 -5.71 11.77 2.97
C ALA A 69 -5.85 13.30 3.07
N VAL A 70 -4.78 14.00 3.46
CA VAL A 70 -4.75 15.48 3.53
C VAL A 70 -4.23 16.14 2.26
N GLY A 71 -4.01 15.37 1.18
CA GLY A 71 -3.50 15.85 -0.10
C GLY A 71 -2.00 16.20 -0.08
N GLN A 72 -1.26 15.78 0.95
CA GLN A 72 0.20 15.86 0.98
C GLN A 72 0.79 14.70 0.18
N THR A 73 0.68 14.78 -1.14
CA THR A 73 1.17 13.77 -2.09
C THR A 73 2.07 14.43 -3.14
N PHE A 74 3.02 13.68 -3.65
CA PHE A 74 3.82 14.11 -4.80
C PHE A 74 3.19 13.59 -6.11
N PRO A 75 3.16 14.41 -7.18
CA PRO A 75 2.80 13.92 -8.50
C PRO A 75 3.82 12.87 -8.94
N VAL A 76 3.36 11.86 -9.69
CA VAL A 76 4.20 10.74 -10.14
C VAL A 76 5.44 11.23 -10.90
N SER A 77 5.35 12.33 -11.65
CA SER A 77 6.50 12.92 -12.35
C SER A 77 7.64 13.33 -11.40
N GLU A 78 7.31 13.91 -10.25
CA GLU A 78 8.31 14.34 -9.26
C GLU A 78 8.94 13.17 -8.51
N LEU A 79 8.29 12.00 -8.47
CA LEU A 79 8.87 10.79 -7.86
C LEU A 79 10.06 10.23 -8.66
N TRP A 80 10.14 10.54 -9.96
CA TRP A 80 11.20 10.07 -10.84
C TRP A 80 12.29 11.12 -11.08
N ASP A 81 11.99 12.41 -10.91
CA ASP A 81 12.94 13.52 -11.12
C ASP A 81 14.17 13.43 -10.21
N ASP A 82 14.03 12.93 -8.98
CA ASP A 82 15.14 12.77 -8.02
C ASP A 82 16.00 11.50 -8.25
N ILE A 83 15.55 10.57 -9.11
CA ILE A 83 16.25 9.29 -9.36
C ILE A 83 17.26 9.42 -10.52
N GLU A 84 17.12 10.43 -11.38
CA GLU A 84 17.99 10.65 -12.56
C GLU A 84 19.16 11.64 -12.35
N ALA A 85 19.45 12.05 -11.10
CA ALA A 85 20.54 12.99 -10.77
C ALA A 85 21.93 12.35 -10.61
#